data_AF-A0A2D9U547-F1
#
_entry.id   AF-A0A2D9U547-F1
#
_cell.length_a   1.000
_cell.length_b   1.000
_cell.length_c   1.000
_cell.angle_alpha   90.00
_cell.angle_beta   90.00
_cell.angle_gamma   90.00
#
_symmetry.space_group_name_H-M   'P 1'
#
loop_
_entity.id
_entity.type
_entity.pdbx_description
1 polymer ?
#
loop_
_entity_poly.entity_id
_entity_poly.type
_entity_poly.pdbx_seq_one_letter_code
_entity_poly.pdbx_strand_id
1 'polypeptide(L)' 'LKEASSWGKVDITKEQMVFAEATSVLPLIASDAYHKGDWKKRDRRNFTKIFR' A
#
# COMPACT_ATOMS: atom_id res chain seq x y z
N LEU A 1 -2.74 -13.00 -7.87
CA LEU A 1 -3.49 -12.87 -6.59
C LEU A 1 -3.92 -14.23 -6.06
N LYS A 2 -4.74 -15.02 -6.78
CA LYS A 2 -5.11 -16.39 -6.36
C LYS A 2 -3.94 -17.33 -6.05
N GLU A 3 -2.86 -17.28 -6.83
CA GLU A 3 -1.66 -18.07 -6.53
C GLU A 3 -0.97 -17.57 -5.25
N ALA A 4 -0.73 -16.27 -5.10
CA ALA A 4 -0.11 -15.69 -3.89
C ALA A 4 -0.93 -15.94 -2.61
N SER A 5 -2.27 -15.90 -2.71
CA SER A 5 -3.19 -16.26 -1.64
C SER A 5 -3.18 -17.76 -1.33
N SER A 6 -3.01 -18.63 -2.34
CA SER A 6 -2.89 -20.09 -2.15
C SER A 6 -1.68 -20.51 -1.33
N TRP A 7 -0.64 -19.66 -1.24
CA TRP A 7 0.52 -19.86 -0.37
C TRP A 7 0.40 -19.18 1.00
N GLY A 8 -0.74 -18.53 1.29
CA GLY A 8 -0.96 -17.76 2.52
C GLY A 8 -0.16 -16.46 2.62
N LYS A 9 0.43 -15.96 1.51
CA LYS A 9 1.28 -14.76 1.51
C LYS A 9 0.48 -13.46 1.48
N VAL A 10 -0.76 -13.52 1.02
CA VAL A 10 -1.64 -12.34 0.88
C VAL A 10 -3.07 -12.73 1.24
N ASP A 11 -3.75 -11.85 1.99
CA ASP A 11 -5.17 -11.98 2.33
C ASP A 11 -6.03 -11.30 1.25
N ILE A 12 -7.05 -12.02 0.80
CA ILE A 12 -7.85 -11.74 -0.41
C ILE A 12 -8.76 -10.53 -0.26
N THR A 13 -8.98 -10.06 0.97
CA THR A 13 -10.04 -9.10 1.30
C THR A 13 -9.88 -7.72 0.66
N LYS A 14 -8.67 -7.33 0.25
CA LYS A 14 -8.40 -6.00 -0.36
C LYS A 14 -7.41 -6.02 -1.54
N GLU A 15 -7.28 -7.14 -2.23
CA GLU A 15 -6.33 -7.24 -3.35
C GLU A 15 -6.94 -6.72 -4.67
N GLN A 16 -6.18 -5.92 -5.43
CA GLN A 16 -6.55 -5.41 -6.75
C GLN A 16 -5.31 -5.41 -7.67
N MET A 17 -5.43 -5.91 -8.90
CA MET A 17 -4.32 -5.95 -9.86
C MET A 17 -4.51 -4.89 -10.94
N VAL A 18 -3.46 -4.10 -11.21
CA VAL A 18 -3.44 -3.07 -12.26
C VAL A 18 -2.50 -3.53 -13.38
N PHE A 19 -3.02 -3.69 -14.60
CA PHE A 19 -2.26 -4.13 -15.77
C PHE A 19 -1.83 -2.94 -16.62
N ALA A 20 -0.69 -2.34 -16.28
CA ALA A 20 -0.09 -1.24 -17.02
C ALA A 20 1.42 -1.12 -16.72
N GLU A 21 2.14 -0.35 -17.53
CA GLU A 21 3.55 -0.07 -17.29
C GLU A 21 3.74 0.74 -16.00
N ALA A 22 4.56 0.22 -15.07
CA ALA A 22 4.73 0.77 -13.73
C ALA A 22 5.18 2.24 -13.74
N THR A 23 6.09 2.63 -14.65
CA THR A 23 6.61 4.00 -14.75
C THR A 23 5.49 5.01 -15.01
N SER A 24 4.46 4.61 -15.76
CA SER A 24 3.35 5.47 -16.12
C SER A 24 2.28 5.53 -15.03
N VAL A 25 1.94 4.39 -14.41
CA VAL A 25 0.79 4.33 -13.48
C VAL A 25 1.17 4.55 -12.02
N LEU A 26 2.38 4.17 -11.60
CA LEU A 26 2.79 4.25 -10.20
C LEU A 26 2.83 5.70 -9.67
N PRO A 27 3.37 6.70 -10.41
CA PRO A 27 3.36 8.09 -9.95
C PRO A 27 1.94 8.64 -9.76
N LEU A 28 0.99 8.23 -10.62
CA LEU A 28 -0.40 8.67 -10.54
C LEU A 28 -1.10 8.11 -9.30
N ILE A 29 -0.92 6.81 -9.02
CA ILE A 29 -1.48 6.17 -7.81
C ILE A 29 -0.90 6.82 -6.55
N ALA A 30 0.42 7.05 -6.51
CA ALA A 30 1.08 7.69 -5.38
C ALA A 30 0.60 9.14 -5.20
N SER A 31 0.47 9.90 -6.29
CA SER A 31 -0.03 11.27 -6.26
C SER A 31 -1.45 11.35 -5.72
N ASP A 32 -2.37 10.53 -6.21
CA ASP A 32 -3.76 10.48 -5.74
C ASP A 32 -3.83 10.16 -4.24
N ALA A 33 -3.14 9.10 -3.80
CA ALA A 33 -3.13 8.70 -2.39
C ALA A 33 -2.52 9.76 -1.46
N TYR A 34 -1.51 10.50 -1.93
CA TYR A 34 -0.88 11.57 -1.16
C TYR A 34 -1.81 12.80 -1.02
N HIS A 35 -2.39 13.24 -2.13
CA HIS A 35 -3.20 14.47 -2.18
C HIS A 35 -4.56 14.32 -1.48
N LYS A 36 -5.11 13.10 -1.38
CA LYS A 36 -6.27 12.81 -0.52
C LYS A 36 -6.06 13.16 0.94
N GLY A 37 -4.81 13.21 1.42
CA GLY A 37 -4.48 13.72 2.75
C GLY A 37 -4.86 12.79 3.91
N ASP A 38 -5.32 11.55 3.64
CA ASP A 38 -5.67 10.57 4.69
C ASP A 38 -4.51 10.29 5.65
N TRP A 39 -3.27 10.45 5.18
CA TRP A 39 -2.07 10.32 6.00
C TRP A 39 -2.02 11.30 7.18
N LYS A 40 -2.69 12.45 7.08
CA LYS A 40 -2.71 13.48 8.14
C LYS A 40 -3.46 13.02 9.39
N LYS A 41 -4.39 12.07 9.25
CA LYS A 41 -5.19 11.52 10.36
C LYS A 41 -4.55 10.28 10.99
N ARG A 42 -3.42 9.79 10.47
CA ARG A 42 -2.74 8.59 11.00
C ARG A 42 -1.97 8.94 12.27
N ASP A 43 -1.99 8.04 13.24
CA ASP A 43 -1.18 8.18 14.44
C ASP A 43 0.31 8.23 14.10
N ARG A 44 1.03 9.18 14.72
CA ARG A 44 2.48 9.30 14.57
C ARG A 44 3.16 8.10 15.22
N ARG A 45 3.91 7.34 14.44
CA ARG A 45 4.68 6.21 14.92
C ARG A 45 5.94 6.69 15.65
N ASN A 46 6.10 6.27 16.90
CA ASN A 46 7.27 6.58 17.72
C ASN A 46 8.40 5.56 17.50
N PHE A 47 8.98 5.55 16.30
CA PHE A 47 9.96 4.52 15.89
C PHE A 47 11.18 4.41 16.81
N THR A 48 11.55 5.49 17.51
CA THR A 48 12.64 5.50 18.51
C THR A 48 12.39 4.52 19.67
N LYS A 49 11.14 4.14 19.94
CA LYS A 49 10.79 3.19 21.01
C LYS A 49 10.90 1.72 20.60
N ILE A 50 11.19 1.41 19.33
CA ILE A 50 11.19 0.02 18.82
C ILE A 50 12.44 -0.76 19.28
N PHE A 51 13.55 -0.07 19.55
CA PHE A 51 14.84 -0.69 19.87
C PHE A 51 15.36 -0.32 21.28
N ARG A 52 14.46 0.05 22.20
CA ARG A 52 14.78 0.30 23.62
C ARG A 52 14.31 -0.85 24.49
#